data_AF-A0A0G4FTS8-F1
#
_entry.id   AF-A0A0G4FTS8-F1
#
_cell.length_a   1.000
_cell.length_b   1.000
_cell.length_c   1.000
_cell.angle_alpha   90.00
_cell.angle_beta   90.00
_cell.angle_gamma   90.00
#
_symmetry.space_group_name_H-M   'P 1'
#
loop_
_entity.id
_entity.type
_entity.pdbx_description
1 polymer ?
#
loop_
_entity_poly.entity_id
_entity_poly.type
_entity_poly.pdbx_seq_one_letter_code
_entity_poly.pdbx_strand_id
1 'polypeptide(L)'
;MVFVDRHAHGGVLDGLLNHSPHQPPDRCTAIMAVRVDDDDPRAEVRRLLLTPFDSPFVAEIFLVTPFVDTNEVGVFVSTNEAPVGDASDAFMDRRPATAPLVGGLLTNAIADMFIYQKERAQQ
;
A
#
# COMPACT_ATOMS: atom_id res chain seq x y z
N MET A 1 -0.90 -5.69 -7.13
CA MET A 1 -2.02 -4.94 -6.52
C MET A 1 -3.08 -5.96 -6.12
N VAL A 2 -3.60 -5.86 -4.92
CA VAL A 2 -4.71 -6.67 -4.40
C VAL A 2 -5.92 -5.77 -4.18
N PHE A 3 -7.12 -6.28 -4.37
CA PHE A 3 -8.35 -5.58 -4.01
C PHE A 3 -8.87 -6.15 -2.70
N VAL A 4 -9.18 -5.27 -1.76
CA VAL A 4 -9.63 -5.62 -0.41
C VAL A 4 -10.84 -4.76 -0.06
N ASP A 5 -11.86 -5.35 0.57
CA ASP A 5 -12.96 -4.58 1.14
C ASP A 5 -12.42 -3.63 2.24
N ARG A 6 -12.72 -2.34 2.14
CA ARG A 6 -12.23 -1.29 3.05
C ARG A 6 -12.62 -1.52 4.51
N HIS A 7 -13.72 -2.24 4.74
CA HIS A 7 -14.25 -2.56 6.06
C HIS A 7 -13.74 -3.92 6.60
N ALA A 8 -13.04 -4.71 5.79
CA ALA A 8 -12.40 -5.93 6.25
C ALA A 8 -11.34 -5.66 7.31
N HIS A 9 -10.97 -6.69 8.07
CA HIS A 9 -9.89 -6.67 9.05
C HIS A 9 -9.97 -5.51 10.07
N GLY A 10 -11.19 -5.16 10.49
CA GLY A 10 -11.42 -4.10 11.47
C GLY A 10 -11.46 -2.68 10.89
N GLY A 11 -11.58 -2.53 9.56
CA GLY A 11 -11.72 -1.23 8.91
C GLY A 11 -10.43 -0.42 8.84
N VAL A 12 -9.27 -1.08 8.89
CA VAL A 12 -7.95 -0.42 8.83
C VAL A 12 -7.82 0.42 7.56
N LEU A 13 -8.21 -0.13 6.41
CA LEU A 13 -8.16 0.59 5.13
C LEU A 13 -9.15 1.76 5.10
N ASP A 14 -10.36 1.58 5.60
CA ASP A 14 -11.34 2.66 5.76
C ASP A 14 -10.79 3.81 6.61
N GLY A 15 -10.12 3.49 7.73
CA GLY A 15 -9.45 4.49 8.57
C GLY A 15 -8.35 5.26 7.83
N LEU A 16 -7.49 4.56 7.09
CA LEU A 16 -6.42 5.18 6.30
C LEU A 16 -6.95 6.06 5.15
N LEU A 17 -8.04 5.64 4.51
CA LEU A 17 -8.73 6.40 3.47
C LEU A 17 -9.47 7.63 4.02
N ASN A 18 -9.89 7.62 5.29
CA ASN A 18 -10.56 8.76 5.92
C ASN A 18 -9.59 9.65 6.72
N HIS A 19 -8.34 9.24 6.91
CA HIS A 19 -7.35 10.02 7.65
C HIS A 19 -7.03 11.36 6.96
N SER A 20 -6.78 12.42 7.72
CA SER A 20 -6.33 13.68 7.12
C SER A 20 -4.93 13.50 6.51
N PRO A 21 -4.69 13.93 5.26
CA PRO A 21 -3.34 13.86 4.66
C PRO A 21 -2.34 14.78 5.38
N HIS A 22 -2.83 15.78 6.12
CA HIS A 22 -2.00 16.71 6.91
C HIS A 22 -1.58 16.14 8.28
N GLN A 23 -2.05 14.95 8.63
CA GLN A 23 -1.71 14.25 9.87
C GLN A 23 -1.34 12.82 9.48
N PRO A 24 -0.09 12.51 9.16
CA PRO A 24 0.26 11.13 8.85
C PRO A 24 0.07 10.24 10.10
N PRO A 25 -0.46 9.01 9.95
CA PRO A 25 -0.49 8.00 11.01
C PRO A 25 0.91 7.74 11.56
N ASP A 26 1.02 7.26 12.81
CA ASP A 26 2.28 7.07 13.59
C ASP A 26 3.42 6.30 12.89
N ARG A 27 3.18 5.69 11.72
CA ARG A 27 4.15 4.91 10.94
C ARG A 27 4.36 5.44 9.51
N CYS A 28 3.69 6.53 9.15
CA CYS A 28 3.90 7.23 7.90
C CYS A 28 4.73 8.49 8.15
N THR A 29 5.65 8.76 7.24
CA THR A 29 6.39 10.03 7.22
C THR A 29 5.56 11.13 6.57
N ALA A 30 4.71 10.77 5.60
CA ALA A 30 3.76 11.66 4.96
C ALA A 30 2.63 10.86 4.29
N ILE A 31 1.53 11.54 4.00
CA ILE A 31 0.46 11.06 3.13
C ILE A 31 0.31 12.04 1.99
N MET A 32 0.22 11.52 0.78
CA MET A 32 -0.23 12.29 -0.38
C MET A 32 -1.56 11.74 -0.87
N ALA A 33 -2.49 12.63 -1.19
CA ALA A 33 -3.76 12.30 -1.81
C ALA A 33 -3.80 12.92 -3.20
N VAL A 34 -4.13 12.11 -4.19
CA VAL A 34 -4.26 12.50 -5.59
C VAL A 34 -5.65 12.09 -6.05
N ARG A 35 -6.32 12.99 -6.76
CA ARG A 35 -7.56 12.68 -7.48
C ARG A 35 -7.25 12.71 -8.96
N VAL A 36 -7.68 11.66 -9.66
CA VAL A 36 -7.59 11.57 -11.11
C VAL A 36 -8.98 11.92 -11.64
N ASP A 37 -9.16 13.19 -11.99
CA ASP A 37 -10.46 13.73 -12.43
C ASP A 37 -10.82 13.36 -13.88
N ASP A 38 -9.86 12.84 -14.66
CA ASP A 38 -10.05 12.43 -16.05
C ASP A 38 -10.62 11.01 -16.21
N ASP A 39 -10.67 10.21 -15.13
CA ASP A 39 -11.30 8.89 -15.12
C ASP A 39 -12.80 9.00 -14.80
N ASP A 40 -13.63 8.23 -15.52
CA ASP A 40 -15.05 8.01 -15.18
C ASP A 40 -15.27 6.53 -14.79
N PRO A 41 -15.51 6.22 -13.52
CA PRO A 41 -15.59 7.14 -12.38
C PRO A 41 -14.21 7.62 -11.86
N ARG A 42 -14.23 8.75 -11.15
CA ARG A 42 -13.03 9.38 -10.58
C ARG A 42 -12.30 8.43 -9.64
N ALA A 43 -11.01 8.23 -9.88
CA ALA A 43 -10.16 7.48 -8.97
C ALA A 43 -9.53 8.41 -7.91
N GLU A 44 -9.59 8.01 -6.64
CA GLU A 44 -8.75 8.60 -5.59
C GLU A 44 -7.60 7.65 -5.25
N VAL A 45 -6.38 8.20 -5.27
CA VAL A 45 -5.15 7.52 -4.89
C VAL A 45 -4.59 8.16 -3.64
N ARG A 46 -4.30 7.35 -2.62
CA ARG A 46 -3.51 7.76 -1.47
C ARG A 46 -2.18 7.03 -1.45
N ARG A 47 -1.11 7.80 -1.30
CA ARG A 47 0.26 7.31 -1.18
C ARG A 47 0.72 7.53 0.26
N LEU A 48 0.88 6.44 0.99
CA LEU A 48 1.35 6.39 2.36
C LEU A 48 2.86 6.14 2.33
N LEU A 49 3.65 7.17 2.64
CA LEU A 49 5.10 7.06 2.65
C LEU A 49 5.55 6.45 3.98
N LEU A 50 6.06 5.22 3.96
CA LEU A 50 6.60 4.54 5.15
C LEU A 50 8.01 5.03 5.49
N THR A 51 8.72 5.53 4.48
CA THR A 51 9.99 6.24 4.62
C THR A 51 9.97 7.55 3.83
N PRO A 52 10.83 8.53 4.17
CA PRO A 52 10.87 9.81 3.46
C PRO A 52 11.20 9.64 1.97
N PHE A 53 10.67 10.52 1.12
CA PHE A 53 10.87 10.42 -0.33
C PHE A 53 12.31 10.74 -0.78
N ASP A 54 13.06 11.45 0.06
CA ASP A 54 14.48 11.79 -0.11
C ASP A 54 15.43 10.78 0.57
N SER A 55 14.89 9.69 1.13
CA SER A 55 15.68 8.60 1.70
C SER A 55 16.31 7.73 0.60
N PRO A 56 17.53 7.20 0.80
CA PRO A 56 18.09 6.18 -0.09
C PRO A 56 17.26 4.89 -0.12
N PHE A 57 16.45 4.65 0.91
CA PHE A 57 15.48 3.56 0.98
C PHE A 57 14.05 4.13 1.03
N VAL A 58 13.28 3.90 -0.03
CA VAL A 58 11.91 4.36 -0.19
C VAL A 58 10.98 3.16 -0.14
N ALA A 59 10.03 3.18 0.80
CA ALA A 59 8.95 2.20 0.91
C ALA A 59 7.61 2.92 1.10
N GLU A 60 6.58 2.44 0.41
CA GLU A 60 5.29 3.11 0.37
C GLU A 60 4.14 2.17 0.02
N ILE A 61 2.94 2.62 0.38
CA ILE A 61 1.69 1.93 0.10
C ILE A 61 0.78 2.85 -0.72
N PHE A 62 0.27 2.33 -1.83
CA PHE A 62 -0.78 2.95 -2.61
C PHE A 62 -2.11 2.34 -2.19
N LEU A 63 -3.08 3.20 -1.88
CA LEU A 63 -4.48 2.87 -1.75
C LEU A 63 -5.21 3.53 -2.92
N VAL A 64 -5.88 2.73 -3.75
CA VAL A 64 -6.57 3.18 -4.95
C VAL A 64 -8.04 2.83 -4.79
N THR A 65 -8.90 3.82 -4.93
CA THR A 65 -10.36 3.62 -5.01
C THR A 65 -10.74 3.79 -6.48
N PRO A 66 -10.84 2.70 -7.25
CA PRO A 66 -10.97 2.77 -8.71
C PRO A 66 -12.36 3.19 -9.17
N PHE A 67 -13.38 3.06 -8.32
CA PHE A 67 -14.76 3.41 -8.67
C PHE A 67 -15.47 4.14 -7.54
N VAL A 68 -16.32 5.10 -7.91
CA VAL A 68 -17.29 5.71 -6.99
C VAL A 68 -18.29 4.61 -6.59
N ASP A 69 -18.62 4.55 -5.30
CA ASP A 69 -19.57 3.60 -4.69
C ASP A 69 -19.14 2.13 -4.55
N THR A 70 -17.84 1.81 -4.65
CA THR A 70 -17.34 0.48 -4.26
C THR A 70 -16.69 0.50 -2.89
N ASN A 71 -16.83 -0.62 -2.17
CA ASN A 71 -16.08 -0.85 -0.92
C ASN A 71 -14.67 -1.39 -1.19
N GLU A 72 -14.30 -1.64 -2.45
CA GLU A 72 -13.02 -2.23 -2.81
C GLU A 72 -11.92 -1.18 -2.88
N VAL A 73 -10.78 -1.50 -2.28
CA VAL A 73 -9.57 -0.69 -2.30
C VAL A 73 -8.47 -1.50 -2.96
N GLY A 74 -7.94 -0.99 -4.06
CA GLY A 74 -6.71 -1.47 -4.66
C GLY A 74 -5.53 -1.09 -3.76
N VAL A 75 -4.85 -2.07 -3.19
CA VAL A 75 -3.70 -1.86 -2.33
C VAL A 75 -2.44 -2.39 -3.03
N PHE A 76 -1.37 -1.59 -3.07
CA PHE A 76 -0.11 -1.93 -3.71
C PHE A 76 1.07 -1.39 -2.90
N VAL A 77 2.08 -2.22 -2.67
CA VAL A 77 3.33 -1.82 -2.00
C VAL A 77 4.40 -1.58 -3.06
N SER A 78 5.09 -0.45 -2.96
CA SER A 78 6.26 -0.14 -3.78
C SER A 78 7.47 0.08 -2.88
N THR A 79 8.62 -0.44 -3.30
CA THR A 79 9.87 -0.28 -2.56
C THR A 79 11.06 -0.34 -3.50
N ASN A 80 12.12 0.41 -3.19
CA ASN A 80 13.41 0.30 -3.89
C ASN A 80 14.39 -0.69 -3.21
N GLU A 81 13.95 -1.40 -2.17
CA GLU A 81 14.72 -2.48 -1.57
C GLU A 81 15.01 -3.58 -2.60
N ALA A 82 16.27 -3.98 -2.68
CA ALA A 82 16.69 -5.06 -3.56
C ALA A 82 16.11 -6.39 -3.05
N PRO A 83 15.56 -7.24 -3.95
CA PRO A 83 15.10 -8.57 -3.56
C PRO A 83 16.23 -9.40 -2.97
N VAL A 84 15.92 -10.12 -1.90
CA VAL A 84 16.70 -11.28 -1.42
C VAL A 84 15.98 -12.57 -1.78
N GLY A 85 16.65 -13.72 -1.65
CA GLY A 85 16.01 -15.03 -1.87
C GLY A 85 15.72 -15.37 -3.34
N ASP A 86 14.88 -16.38 -3.53
CA ASP A 86 14.50 -16.90 -4.85
C ASP A 86 13.42 -16.03 -5.51
N ALA A 87 13.42 -15.96 -6.84
CA ALA A 87 12.40 -15.18 -7.57
C ALA A 87 10.96 -15.68 -7.36
N SER A 88 10.79 -16.95 -7.00
CA SER A 88 9.50 -17.58 -6.70
C SER A 88 9.00 -17.35 -5.27
N ASP A 89 9.85 -16.82 -4.39
CA ASP A 89 9.44 -16.46 -3.02
C ASP A 89 8.42 -15.31 -3.03
N ALA A 90 7.62 -15.26 -1.96
CA ALA A 90 6.66 -14.20 -1.70
C ALA A 90 7.31 -12.81 -1.76
N PHE A 91 6.58 -11.81 -2.29
CA PHE A 91 7.12 -10.46 -2.45
C PHE A 91 7.69 -9.90 -1.14
N MET A 92 6.96 -10.04 -0.03
CA MET A 92 7.38 -9.51 1.28
C MET A 92 8.49 -10.34 1.93
N ASP A 93 8.57 -11.65 1.68
CA ASP A 93 9.67 -12.49 2.17
C ASP A 93 11.00 -12.08 1.53
N ARG A 94 10.93 -11.56 0.31
CA ARG A 94 12.07 -11.01 -0.44
C ARG A 94 12.38 -9.56 -0.10
N ARG A 95 11.66 -8.94 0.83
CA ARG A 95 11.79 -7.52 1.22
C ARG A 95 11.83 -7.37 2.76
N PRO A 96 12.87 -7.89 3.44
CA PRO A 96 12.95 -7.95 4.90
C PRO A 96 12.91 -6.58 5.60
N ALA A 97 13.33 -5.50 4.95
CA ALA A 97 13.24 -4.14 5.50
C ALA A 97 11.84 -3.53 5.29
N THR A 98 11.20 -3.80 4.15
CA THR A 98 9.87 -3.28 3.83
C THR A 98 8.75 -4.03 4.58
N ALA A 99 8.89 -5.34 4.74
CA ALA A 99 7.90 -6.20 5.38
C ALA A 99 7.41 -5.71 6.75
N PRO A 100 8.28 -5.42 7.75
CA PRO A 100 7.85 -4.95 9.06
C PRO A 100 7.18 -3.56 9.02
N LEU A 101 7.53 -2.70 8.05
CA LEU A 101 6.91 -1.38 7.90
C LEU A 101 5.45 -1.50 7.45
N VAL A 102 5.20 -2.35 6.44
CA VAL A 102 3.85 -2.59 5.92
C VAL A 102 3.00 -3.35 6.94
N GLY A 103 3.53 -4.42 7.53
CA GLY A 103 2.81 -5.21 8.54
C GLY A 103 2.40 -4.35 9.75
N GLY A 104 3.25 -3.39 10.12
CA GLY A 104 2.95 -2.42 11.15
C GLY A 104 1.78 -1.48 10.86
N LEU A 105 1.54 -1.14 9.58
CA LEU A 105 0.51 -0.17 9.18
C LEU A 105 -0.79 -0.83 8.72
N LEU A 106 -0.70 -1.87 7.89
CA LEU A 106 -1.88 -2.55 7.33
C LEU A 106 -2.40 -3.68 8.23
N THR A 107 -1.74 -3.96 9.36
CA THR A 107 -1.92 -5.18 10.16
C THR A 107 -1.52 -6.45 9.40
N ASN A 108 -1.20 -7.52 10.13
CA ASN A 108 -0.71 -8.75 9.53
C ASN A 108 -1.71 -9.34 8.52
N ALA A 109 -3.01 -9.32 8.80
CA ALA A 109 -3.99 -9.99 7.93
C ALA A 109 -4.07 -9.40 6.51
N ILE A 110 -3.96 -8.07 6.36
CA ILE A 110 -3.91 -7.43 5.03
C ILE A 110 -2.50 -7.57 4.44
N ALA A 111 -1.45 -7.42 5.27
CA ALA A 111 -0.06 -7.60 4.82
C ALA A 111 0.20 -9.02 4.28
N ASP A 112 -0.41 -10.05 4.88
CA ASP A 112 -0.32 -11.45 4.46
C ASP A 112 -0.92 -11.65 3.06
N MET A 113 -1.93 -10.86 2.67
CA MET A 113 -2.46 -10.90 1.30
C MET A 113 -1.41 -10.44 0.26
N PHE A 114 -0.41 -9.66 0.67
CA PHE A 114 0.73 -9.28 -0.17
C PHE A 114 1.84 -10.32 -0.20
N ILE A 115 1.97 -11.14 0.85
CA ILE A 115 2.91 -12.27 0.88
C ILE A 115 2.58 -13.20 -0.30
N TYR A 116 1.30 -13.45 -0.59
CA TYR A 116 0.91 -14.35 -1.68
C TYR A 116 0.88 -13.73 -3.10
N GLN A 117 1.21 -12.44 -3.25
CA GLN A 117 1.35 -11.83 -4.57
C GLN A 117 2.68 -12.26 -5.21
N LYS A 118 2.62 -13.02 -6.30
CA LYS A 118 3.80 -13.28 -7.14
C LYS A 118 4.32 -11.95 -7.70
N GLU A 119 5.63 -11.75 -7.60
CA GLU A 119 6.31 -10.62 -8.26
C GLU A 119 6.00 -10.71 -9.76
N ARG A 120 5.35 -9.68 -10.33
CA ARG A 120 5.21 -9.64 -11.80
C ARG A 120 6.61 -9.42 -12.34
N ALA A 121 7.12 -10.40 -13.08
CA ALA A 121 8.34 -10.21 -13.87
C ALA A 121 8.17 -8.92 -14.67
N GLN A 122 9.08 -7.98 -14.49
CA GLN A 122 9.18 -6.80 -15.36
C GLN A 122 9.32 -7.35 -16.79
N GLN A 123 8.28 -7.18 -17.60
CA GLN A 123 8.37 -7.35 -19.06
C GLN A 123 8.85 -6.04 -19.67
#